data_AF-A0A6A5R4S2-F1
#
_entry.id   AF-A0A6A5R4S2-F1
#
_cell.length_a   1.000
_cell.length_b   1.000
_cell.length_c   1.000
_cell.angle_alpha   90.00
_cell.angle_beta   90.00
_cell.angle_gamma   90.00
#
_symmetry.space_group_name_H-M   'P 1'
#
loop_
_entity.id
_entity.type
_entity.pdbx_description
1 polymer ?
#
loop_
_entity_poly.entity_id
_entity_poly.type
_entity_poly.pdbx_seq_one_letter_code
_entity_poly.pdbx_strand_id
1 'polypeptide(L)' 'KTESSKCSCGYTQTPQHLLLSCRNYREARKKIKSSLQETRLTMPLLLDTNRGIQATLAFIQETK' A
#
# COMPACT_ATOMS: atom_id res chain seq x y z
N LYS A 1 -4.16 -11.57 -20.86
CA LYS A 1 -4.10 -10.20 -20.31
C LYS A 1 -2.63 -9.83 -20.25
N THR A 2 -2.20 -8.83 -21.01
CA THR A 2 -0.84 -8.30 -20.88
C THR A 2 -0.78 -7.64 -19.51
N GLU A 3 -0.03 -8.22 -18.58
CA GLU A 3 0.27 -7.61 -17.29
C GLU A 3 0.96 -6.27 -17.59
N SER A 4 0.19 -5.18 -17.59
CA SER A 4 0.73 -3.85 -17.76
C SER A 4 1.67 -3.59 -16.59
N SER A 5 2.96 -3.41 -16.86
CA SER A 5 3.94 -2.99 -15.85
C SER A 5 3.63 -1.60 -15.26
N LYS A 6 2.64 -0.90 -15.82
CA LYS A 6 2.11 0.37 -15.34
C LYS A 6 0.83 0.17 -14.54
N CYS A 7 0.79 0.83 -13.39
CA CYS A 7 -0.41 1.08 -12.60
C CYS A 7 -1.35 2.03 -13.36
N SER A 8 -2.64 1.93 -13.10
CA SER A 8 -3.68 2.79 -13.71
C SER A 8 -3.49 4.29 -13.45
N CYS A 9 -2.67 4.66 -12.45
CA CYS A 9 -2.28 6.04 -12.22
C CYS A 9 -1.10 6.52 -13.10
N GLY A 10 -0.60 5.70 -14.02
CA GLY A 10 0.43 6.05 -15.00
C GLY A 10 1.87 5.76 -14.57
N TYR A 11 2.10 5.33 -13.33
CA TYR A 11 3.42 4.98 -12.78
C TYR A 11 3.70 3.49 -12.88
N THR A 12 4.95 3.08 -12.77
CA THR A 12 5.34 1.67 -12.67
C THR A 12 4.67 1.02 -11.46
N GLN A 13 4.02 -0.13 -11.68
CA GLN A 13 3.37 -0.88 -10.63
C GLN A 13 4.41 -1.65 -9.80
N THR A 14 4.90 -1.03 -8.73
CA THR A 14 5.76 -1.68 -7.73
C THR A 14 5.05 -1.74 -6.38
N PRO A 15 5.38 -2.69 -5.49
CA PRO A 15 4.82 -2.74 -4.14
C PRO A 15 5.02 -1.42 -3.39
N GLN A 16 6.20 -0.81 -3.51
CA GLN A 16 6.51 0.48 -2.91
C GLN A 16 5.63 1.59 -3.46
N HIS A 17 5.34 1.60 -4.77
CA HIS A 17 4.42 2.55 -5.36
C HIS A 17 3.00 2.36 -4.79
N LEU A 18 2.47 1.14 -4.83
CA LEU A 18 1.12 0.83 -4.35
C LEU A 18 0.92 1.24 -2.88
N LEU A 19 1.86 0.83 -2.03
CA LEU A 19 1.78 0.97 -0.58
C LEU A 19 2.13 2.37 -0.06
N LEU A 20 2.93 3.16 -0.79
CA LEU A 20 3.42 4.44 -0.28
C LEU A 20 2.95 5.67 -1.09
N SER A 21 2.76 5.56 -2.40
CA SER A 21 2.63 6.74 -3.27
C SER A 21 1.48 6.72 -4.29
N CYS A 22 0.87 5.58 -4.56
CA CYS A 22 -0.16 5.46 -5.60
C CYS A 22 -1.39 6.32 -5.31
N ARG A 23 -1.69 7.31 -6.17
CA ARG A 23 -2.81 8.24 -5.93
C ARG A 23 -4.17 7.53 -5.79
N ASN A 24 -4.37 6.40 -6.46
CA ASN A 24 -5.62 5.64 -6.43
C ASN A 24 -5.89 5.02 -5.05
N TYR A 25 -4.82 4.70 -4.29
CA TYR A 25 -4.93 4.05 -2.98
C TYR A 25 -4.73 5.02 -1.81
N ARG A 26 -4.96 6.33 -2.02
CA ARG A 26 -4.78 7.35 -0.97
C ARG A 26 -5.64 7.08 0.27
N GLU A 27 -6.91 6.74 0.08
CA GLU A 27 -7.83 6.50 1.20
C GLU A 27 -7.50 5.20 1.94
N ALA A 28 -7.18 4.12 1.22
CA ALA A 28 -6.70 2.88 1.82
C ALA A 28 -5.42 3.10 2.65
N ARG A 29 -4.47 3.92 2.16
CA ARG A 29 -3.27 4.29 2.95
C ARG A 29 -3.59 5.11 4.20
N LYS A 30 -4.59 6.00 4.18
CA LYS A 30 -5.01 6.72 5.39
C LYS A 30 -5.54 5.76 6.46
N LYS A 31 -6.30 4.74 6.07
CA LYS A 31 -6.77 3.69 6.99
C LYS A 31 -5.61 2.93 7.62
N ILE A 32 -4.61 2.51 6.83
CA ILE A 32 -3.39 1.87 7.37
C ILE A 32 -2.71 2.79 8.39
N LYS A 33 -2.49 4.07 8.06
CA LYS A 33 -1.86 5.04 8.98
C LYS A 33 -2.62 5.15 10.29
N SER A 34 -3.95 5.26 10.23
CA SER A 34 -4.80 5.34 11.42
C SER A 34 -4.78 4.05 12.24
N SER A 35 -4.75 2.88 11.58
CA SER A 35 -4.70 1.57 12.25
C SER A 35 -3.36 1.32 12.95
N LEU A 36 -2.26 1.73 12.32
CA LEU A 36 -0.92 1.61 12.90
C LEU A 36 -0.61 2.71 13.93
N GLN A 37 -1.39 3.80 13.94
CA GLN A 37 -1.14 5.04 14.69
C GLN A 37 0.17 5.72 14.23
N GLU A 38 0.45 5.66 12.93
CA GLU A 38 1.70 6.13 12.34
C GLU A 38 1.46 7.28 11.36
N THR A 39 2.31 8.31 11.43
CA THR A 39 2.20 9.48 10.56
C THR A 39 2.75 9.21 9.15
N ARG A 40 3.73 8.30 9.05
CA ARG A 40 4.41 7.92 7.82
C ARG A 40 4.44 6.41 7.68
N LEU A 41 4.16 5.93 6.47
CA LEU A 41 4.33 4.52 6.11
C LEU A 41 5.71 4.36 5.49
N THR A 42 6.40 3.30 5.88
CA THR A 42 7.68 2.89 5.29
C THR A 42 7.61 1.41 4.96
N MET A 43 8.42 0.96 4.00
CA MET A 43 8.46 -0.46 3.64
C MET A 43 8.84 -1.35 4.85
N PRO A 44 9.86 -1.01 5.67
CA PRO A 44 10.21 -1.83 6.82
C PRO A 44 9.08 -1.91 7.85
N LEU A 45 8.37 -0.80 8.10
CA LEU A 45 7.21 -0.82 8.99
C LEU A 45 6.14 -1.79 8.49
N LEU A 46 5.83 -1.72 7.19
CA LEU A 46 4.74 -2.49 6.57
C LEU A 46 5.06 -3.97 6.37
N LEU A 47 6.33 -4.32 6.11
CA LEU A 47 6.71 -5.67 5.71
C LEU A 47 7.53 -6.43 6.76
N ASP A 48 8.16 -5.73 7.71
CA ASP A 48 9.05 -6.36 8.69
C ASP A 48 8.46 -6.36 10.12
N THR A 49 7.25 -5.83 10.31
CA THR A 49 6.56 -5.85 11.61
C THR A 49 5.25 -6.62 11.52
N ASN A 50 4.90 -7.38 12.56
CA ASN A 50 3.64 -8.14 12.60
C ASN A 50 2.40 -7.27 12.36
N ARG A 51 2.34 -6.10 12.98
CA ARG A 51 1.23 -5.14 12.81
C ARG A 51 1.21 -4.58 11.39
N GLY A 52 2.36 -4.25 10.82
CA GLY A 52 2.48 -3.78 9.45
C GLY A 52 2.06 -4.82 8.42
N ILE A 53 2.47 -6.08 8.60
CA ILE A 53 2.13 -7.19 7.71
C ILE A 53 0.61 -7.39 7.71
N GLN A 54 -0.03 -7.42 8.89
CA GLN A 54 -1.49 -7.51 9.00
C GLN A 54 -2.21 -6.35 8.31
N ALA A 55 -1.72 -5.12 8.50
CA ALA A 55 -2.30 -3.94 7.84
C ALA A 55 -2.11 -3.98 6.31
N THR A 56 -0.98 -4.50 5.84
CA THR A 56 -0.70 -4.70 4.41
C THR A 56 -1.61 -5.76 3.79
N LEU A 57 -1.88 -6.85 4.52
CA LEU A 57 -2.85 -7.86 4.08
C LEU A 57 -4.27 -7.27 3.97
N ALA A 58 -4.69 -6.48 4.97
CA ALA A 58 -5.98 -5.79 4.93
C ALA A 58 -6.07 -4.81 3.75
N PHE A 59 -4.98 -4.09 3.46
CA PHE A 59 -4.90 -3.23 2.28
C PHE A 59 -5.11 -4.01 0.99
N ILE A 60 -4.41 -5.13 0.80
CA ILE A 60 -4.54 -5.96 -0.41
C ILE A 60 -5.97 -6.49 -0.56
N GLN A 61 -6.63 -6.86 0.55
CA GLN A 61 -8.02 -7.31 0.53
C GLN A 61 -8.99 -6.19 0.13
N GLU A 62 -8.76 -4.96 0.59
CA GLU A 62 -9.58 -3.79 0.26
C GLU A 62 -9.39 -3.32 -1.19
N THR A 63 -8.19 -3.48 -1.75
CA THR A 63 -7.82 -2.95 -3.07
C THR A 63 -7.82 -4.00 -4.18
N LYS A 64 -8.50 -5.13 -3.99
CA LYS A 64 -8.62 -6.21 -4.97
C LYS A 64 -9.32 -5.79 -6.27
#